data_AF-A0A8J7U6C6-F1
#
_entry.id   AF-A0A8J7U6C6-F1
#
_cell.length_a   1.000
_cell.length_b   1.000
_cell.length_c   1.000
_cell.angle_alpha   90.00
_cell.angle_beta   90.00
_cell.angle_gamma   90.00
#
_symmetry.space_group_name_H-M   'P 1'
#
loop_
_entity.id
_entity.type
_entity.pdbx_description
1 polymer ?
#
loop_
_entity_poly.entity_id
_entity_poly.type
_entity_poly.pdbx_seq_one_letter_code
_entity_poly.pdbx_strand_id
1 'polypeptide(L)'
;MSRRPRIKLEKPIAYYHVMNRTAQQEFYFEGDHVPGFKQVMLDIFQKTASVFYVNILAWVIMDNHYHLCLEVKKPPMDPEDLRIRFERLQEINVDKRRWQPELAHAYYKRFTDLSEFMKSINLRTAIAFNHARNTKGHLWGARYNSKIIEDETGLLKVMCYIEHNPVKAGLSRNSSSYPWCSAGHLKLQLARKKTIDFPAIDFLKTVPRKRRARTYVQLVDELAVRLYGTSSNAKPEDDSEEFPLTEAELEKWREEFASRAPEDWSNQAFGSEAFQQQIALKEQAKKQKATKVRQEAVKRRRGDPQDRPTEAYKRNLK
;
A
#
# COMPACT_ATOMS: atom_id res chain seq x y z
N MET A 1 5.06 17.16 -20.16
CA MET A 1 6.24 17.32 -19.30
C MET A 1 6.91 15.97 -19.08
N SER A 2 8.16 15.83 -19.51
CA SER A 2 9.03 14.71 -19.11
C SER A 2 9.10 14.64 -17.58
N ARG A 3 8.84 13.46 -17.01
CA ARG A 3 8.88 13.27 -15.55
C ARG A 3 10.29 12.85 -15.15
N ARG A 4 10.78 13.41 -14.03
CA ARG A 4 12.07 13.05 -13.44
C ARG A 4 12.14 11.53 -13.17
N PRO A 5 13.30 10.90 -13.40
CA PRO A 5 13.55 9.52 -12.98
C PRO A 5 13.24 9.34 -11.49
N ARG A 6 12.73 8.17 -11.10
CA ARG A 6 12.53 7.86 -9.68
C ARG A 6 13.88 7.71 -9.02
N ILE A 7 14.03 8.29 -7.83
CA ILE A 7 15.20 8.07 -6.98
C ILE A 7 15.16 6.60 -6.52
N LYS A 8 16.24 5.88 -6.81
CA LYS A 8 16.49 4.52 -6.33
C LYS A 8 17.72 4.59 -5.45
N LEU A 9 17.66 3.97 -4.27
CA LEU A 9 18.82 3.86 -3.41
C LEU A 9 19.70 2.70 -3.87
N GLU A 10 21.01 2.91 -3.87
CA GLU A 10 22.03 1.86 -4.07
C GLU A 10 22.40 1.13 -2.77
N LYS A 11 21.59 1.29 -1.72
CA LYS A 11 21.76 0.58 -0.46
C LYS A 11 21.36 -0.91 -0.61
N PRO A 12 21.98 -1.83 0.15
CA PRO A 12 21.58 -3.25 0.17
C PRO A 12 20.11 -3.48 0.54
N ILE A 13 19.53 -2.59 1.35
CA ILE A 13 18.13 -2.59 1.74
C ILE A 13 17.58 -1.17 1.59
N ALA A 14 16.37 -1.05 1.05
CA ALA A 14 15.66 0.22 0.93
C ALA A 14 14.16 0.04 1.19
N TYR A 15 13.58 0.96 1.97
CA TYR A 15 12.17 0.94 2.34
C TYR A 15 11.36 1.95 1.52
N TYR A 16 10.17 1.57 1.09
CA TYR A 16 9.31 2.41 0.27
C TYR A 16 7.85 2.37 0.70
N HIS A 17 7.23 3.55 0.77
CA HIS A 17 5.78 3.68 0.69
C HIS A 17 5.36 3.77 -0.76
N VAL A 18 4.53 2.85 -1.22
CA VAL A 18 4.02 2.82 -2.59
C VAL A 18 2.50 2.88 -2.58
N MET A 19 1.92 3.59 -3.55
CA MET A 19 0.49 3.57 -3.80
C MET A 19 0.16 3.65 -5.29
N ASN A 20 -0.97 3.08 -5.67
CA ASN A 20 -1.58 3.33 -6.97
C ASN A 20 -3.10 3.46 -6.85
N ARG A 21 -3.70 4.24 -7.76
CA ARG A 21 -5.12 4.58 -7.75
C ARG A 21 -5.74 4.31 -9.12
N THR A 22 -6.99 3.87 -9.13
CA THR A 22 -7.77 3.62 -10.34
C THR A 22 -7.92 4.89 -11.17
N ALA A 23 -8.16 4.72 -12.48
CA ALA A 23 -8.51 5.81 -13.37
C ALA A 23 -9.80 6.49 -12.87
N GLN A 24 -9.85 7.82 -12.99
CA GLN A 24 -10.99 8.65 -12.57
C GLN A 24 -11.38 8.55 -11.07
N GLN A 25 -10.60 7.83 -10.26
CA GLN A 25 -10.88 7.54 -8.84
C GLN A 25 -12.13 6.70 -8.60
N GLU A 26 -12.56 5.96 -9.62
CA GLU A 26 -13.70 5.04 -9.57
C GLU A 26 -13.48 3.94 -8.53
N PHE A 27 -14.55 3.61 -7.81
CA PHE A 27 -14.60 2.63 -6.73
C PHE A 27 -14.74 1.19 -7.27
N TYR A 28 -13.89 0.84 -8.23
CA TYR A 28 -13.97 -0.44 -8.95
C TYR A 28 -13.84 -1.71 -8.09
N PHE A 29 -13.31 -1.60 -6.87
CA PHE A 29 -13.14 -2.72 -5.95
C PHE A 29 -14.22 -2.76 -4.86
N GLU A 30 -15.19 -1.84 -4.90
CA GLU A 30 -16.36 -1.83 -4.02
C GLU A 30 -17.32 -2.97 -4.39
N GLY A 31 -18.01 -3.49 -3.37
CA GLY A 31 -18.80 -4.71 -3.37
C GLY A 31 -19.99 -4.71 -4.34
N ASP A 32 -19.71 -4.89 -5.63
CA ASP A 32 -20.55 -5.47 -6.68
C ASP A 32 -19.88 -5.39 -8.07
N HIS A 33 -18.87 -4.53 -8.25
CA HIS A 33 -18.23 -4.33 -9.56
C HIS A 33 -17.41 -5.52 -10.04
N VAL A 34 -16.68 -6.18 -9.12
CA VAL A 34 -15.99 -7.47 -9.33
C VAL A 34 -15.92 -8.19 -7.98
N PRO A 35 -16.88 -9.07 -7.64
CA PRO A 35 -16.88 -9.81 -6.39
C PRO A 35 -15.56 -10.58 -6.18
N GLY A 36 -15.00 -10.51 -4.97
CA GLY A 36 -13.77 -11.21 -4.60
C GLY A 36 -12.47 -10.63 -5.20
N PHE A 37 -12.51 -9.52 -5.94
CA PHE A 37 -11.33 -9.01 -6.63
C PHE A 37 -10.20 -8.57 -5.70
N LYS A 38 -10.50 -8.07 -4.49
CA LYS A 38 -9.49 -7.74 -3.49
C LYS A 38 -8.65 -8.96 -3.08
N GLN A 39 -9.24 -10.17 -3.10
CA GLN A 39 -8.48 -11.42 -2.89
C GLN A 39 -7.53 -11.68 -4.05
N VAL A 40 -8.00 -11.53 -5.29
CA VAL A 40 -7.17 -11.67 -6.49
C VAL A 40 -5.98 -10.69 -6.45
N MET A 41 -6.21 -9.46 -6.01
CA MET A 41 -5.15 -8.48 -5.81
C MET A 41 -4.14 -8.91 -4.75
N LEU A 42 -4.60 -9.40 -3.59
CA LEU A 42 -3.72 -9.91 -2.54
C LEU A 42 -2.86 -11.09 -3.04
N ASP A 43 -3.46 -12.03 -3.78
CA ASP A 43 -2.74 -13.16 -4.37
C ASP A 43 -1.69 -12.68 -5.39
N ILE A 44 -2.02 -11.65 -6.19
CA ILE A 44 -1.08 -11.01 -7.11
C ILE A 44 0.09 -10.42 -6.33
N PHE A 45 -0.16 -9.70 -5.24
CA PHE A 45 0.89 -9.08 -4.41
C PHE A 45 1.82 -10.14 -3.83
N GLN A 46 1.27 -11.17 -3.18
CA GLN A 46 2.04 -12.25 -2.55
C GLN A 46 2.87 -13.05 -3.57
N LYS A 47 2.26 -13.46 -4.68
CA LYS A 47 2.97 -14.18 -5.75
C LYS A 47 4.02 -13.32 -6.44
N THR A 48 3.84 -12.01 -6.51
CA THR A 48 4.90 -11.13 -7.06
C THR A 48 6.03 -10.96 -6.04
N ALA A 49 5.72 -10.84 -4.76
CA ALA A 49 6.74 -10.75 -3.70
C ALA A 49 7.59 -12.02 -3.61
N SER A 50 7.04 -13.21 -3.89
CA SER A 50 7.84 -14.45 -3.91
C SER A 50 8.83 -14.54 -5.08
N VAL A 51 8.59 -13.80 -6.17
CA VAL A 51 9.50 -13.72 -7.33
C VAL A 51 10.62 -12.71 -7.08
N PHE A 52 10.27 -11.53 -6.56
CA PHE A 52 11.21 -10.42 -6.40
C PHE A 52 11.89 -10.44 -5.03
N TYR A 53 13.03 -9.78 -4.88
CA TYR A 53 13.68 -9.56 -3.59
C TYR A 53 12.96 -8.44 -2.82
N VAL A 54 11.65 -8.60 -2.62
CA VAL A 54 10.78 -7.59 -2.03
C VAL A 54 9.89 -8.23 -0.97
N ASN A 55 9.97 -7.71 0.25
CA ASN A 55 9.05 -8.03 1.33
C ASN A 55 7.94 -6.97 1.40
N ILE A 56 6.69 -7.42 1.59
CA ILE A 56 5.55 -6.54 1.85
C ILE A 56 5.35 -6.48 3.37
N LEU A 57 5.68 -5.34 3.97
CA LEU A 57 5.66 -5.12 5.41
C LEU A 57 4.32 -4.59 5.94
N ALA A 58 3.56 -3.90 5.10
CA ALA A 58 2.18 -3.53 5.38
C ALA A 58 1.45 -3.30 4.07
N TRP A 59 0.14 -3.55 4.04
CA TRP A 59 -0.68 -3.32 2.87
C TRP A 59 -2.11 -2.97 3.24
N VAL A 60 -2.77 -2.22 2.36
CA VAL A 60 -4.21 -1.99 2.39
C VAL A 60 -4.74 -1.91 0.97
N ILE A 61 -5.87 -2.57 0.72
CA ILE A 61 -6.63 -2.48 -0.53
C ILE A 61 -7.95 -1.78 -0.21
N MET A 62 -8.04 -0.53 -0.62
CA MET A 62 -9.26 0.29 -0.57
C MET A 62 -10.09 0.03 -1.83
N ASP A 63 -11.24 0.70 -1.96
CA ASP A 63 -12.14 0.48 -3.10
C ASP A 63 -11.67 1.10 -4.43
N ASN A 64 -10.80 2.11 -4.39
CA ASN A 64 -10.25 2.77 -5.58
C ASN A 64 -8.72 2.90 -5.59
N HIS A 65 -8.03 2.43 -4.55
CA HIS A 65 -6.56 2.49 -4.48
C HIS A 65 -6.01 1.46 -3.50
N TYR A 66 -4.70 1.26 -3.54
CA TYR A 66 -3.99 0.47 -2.53
C TYR A 66 -2.75 1.21 -2.05
N HIS A 67 -2.28 0.85 -0.85
CA HIS A 67 -0.97 1.25 -0.33
C HIS A 67 -0.16 0.02 0.07
N LEU A 68 1.15 0.07 -0.14
CA LEU A 68 2.13 -0.94 0.26
C LEU A 68 3.29 -0.26 1.00
N CYS A 69 3.75 -0.88 2.07
CA CYS A 69 5.07 -0.64 2.66
C CYS A 69 5.98 -1.78 2.23
N LEU A 70 7.05 -1.46 1.50
CA LEU A 70 7.93 -2.43 0.87
C LEU A 70 9.33 -2.33 1.44
N GLU A 71 9.94 -3.48 1.70
CA GLU A 71 11.39 -3.63 1.91
C GLU A 71 11.97 -4.27 0.65
N VAL A 72 12.78 -3.51 -0.09
CA VAL A 72 13.46 -3.95 -1.30
C VAL A 72 14.90 -4.30 -0.96
N LYS A 73 15.33 -5.51 -1.31
CA LYS A 73 16.67 -6.05 -0.99
C LYS A 73 17.50 -6.22 -2.25
N LYS A 74 18.81 -6.01 -2.11
CA LYS A 74 19.85 -6.33 -3.08
C LYS A 74 20.88 -7.27 -2.43
N PRO A 75 20.51 -8.54 -2.16
CA PRO A 75 21.45 -9.49 -1.58
C PRO A 75 22.59 -9.81 -2.57
N PRO A 76 23.72 -10.39 -2.12
CA PRO A 76 24.70 -10.97 -3.04
C PRO A 76 24.03 -11.89 -4.07
N MET A 77 24.52 -11.85 -5.30
CA MET A 77 23.93 -12.63 -6.39
C MET A 77 24.16 -14.13 -6.15
N ASP A 78 23.08 -14.89 -6.02
CA ASP A 78 23.10 -16.35 -5.92
C ASP A 78 22.37 -16.95 -7.15
N PRO A 79 23.09 -17.62 -8.07
CA PRO A 79 22.49 -18.23 -9.25
C PRO A 79 21.37 -19.22 -8.95
N GLU A 80 21.43 -19.95 -7.83
CA GLU A 80 20.43 -20.96 -7.50
C GLU A 80 19.14 -20.30 -6.98
N ASP A 81 19.24 -19.31 -6.09
CA ASP A 81 18.07 -18.52 -5.67
C ASP A 81 17.45 -17.76 -6.85
N LEU A 82 18.26 -17.24 -7.78
CA LEU A 82 17.76 -16.63 -9.01
C LEU A 82 17.01 -17.61 -9.91
N ARG A 83 17.48 -18.86 -10.02
CA ARG A 83 16.80 -19.92 -10.75
C ARG A 83 15.44 -20.23 -10.12
N ILE A 84 15.38 -20.38 -8.79
CA ILE A 84 14.11 -20.61 -8.05
C ILE A 84 13.13 -19.45 -8.26
N ARG A 85 13.61 -18.21 -8.21
CA ARG A 85 12.78 -17.01 -8.47
C ARG A 85 12.31 -16.94 -9.91
N PHE A 86 13.15 -17.34 -10.85
CA PHE A 86 12.77 -17.47 -12.25
C PHE A 86 11.67 -18.50 -12.44
N GLU A 87 11.72 -19.65 -11.76
CA GLU A 87 10.65 -20.66 -11.80
C GLU A 87 9.33 -20.10 -11.26
N ARG A 88 9.36 -19.38 -10.13
CA ARG A 88 8.19 -18.66 -9.61
C ARG A 88 7.66 -17.61 -10.60
N LEU A 89 8.54 -16.97 -11.37
CA LEU A 89 8.13 -16.03 -12.44
C LEU A 89 7.33 -16.77 -13.53
N GLN A 90 7.69 -18.01 -13.86
CA GLN A 90 6.97 -18.86 -14.83
C GLN A 90 5.58 -19.26 -14.31
N GLU A 91 5.37 -19.35 -13.00
CA GLU A 91 4.05 -19.64 -12.42
C GLU A 91 3.08 -18.46 -12.53
N ILE A 92 3.61 -17.23 -12.61
CA ILE A 92 2.79 -16.01 -12.64
C ILE A 92 2.68 -15.35 -14.02
N ASN A 93 3.56 -15.71 -14.96
CA ASN A 93 3.55 -15.25 -16.34
C ASN A 93 3.28 -16.40 -17.30
N VAL A 94 2.68 -16.09 -18.46
CA VAL A 94 2.48 -17.07 -19.56
C VAL A 94 3.73 -17.21 -20.44
N ASP A 95 4.83 -16.55 -20.07
CA ASP A 95 6.09 -16.63 -20.79
C ASP A 95 6.72 -18.00 -20.54
N LYS A 96 6.94 -18.81 -21.58
CA LYS A 96 7.42 -20.20 -21.50
C LYS A 96 8.93 -20.36 -21.69
N ARG A 97 9.69 -19.27 -21.60
CA ARG A 97 11.15 -19.32 -21.77
C ARG A 97 11.79 -20.18 -20.68
N ARG A 98 12.82 -20.95 -21.05
CA ARG A 98 13.62 -21.73 -20.10
C ARG A 98 14.68 -20.86 -19.43
N TRP A 99 15.12 -21.28 -18.24
CA TRP A 99 16.26 -20.66 -17.57
C TRP A 99 17.52 -20.75 -18.43
N GLN A 100 18.27 -19.66 -18.49
CA GLN A 100 19.55 -19.55 -19.17
C GLN A 100 20.53 -18.87 -18.20
N PRO A 101 21.59 -19.57 -17.73
CA PRO A 101 22.55 -19.03 -16.77
C PRO A 101 23.17 -17.69 -17.21
N GLU A 102 23.33 -17.47 -18.50
CA GLU A 102 23.90 -16.26 -19.10
C GLU A 102 23.04 -15.02 -18.82
N LEU A 103 21.73 -15.21 -18.55
CA LEU A 103 20.80 -14.15 -18.21
C LEU A 103 20.69 -13.87 -16.70
N ALA A 104 21.44 -14.59 -15.86
CA ALA A 104 21.34 -14.47 -14.40
C ALA A 104 21.49 -13.02 -13.91
N HIS A 105 22.47 -12.29 -14.45
CA HIS A 105 22.69 -10.90 -14.07
C HIS A 105 21.53 -9.97 -14.48
N ALA A 106 20.88 -10.24 -15.63
CA ALA A 106 19.71 -9.48 -16.08
C ALA A 106 18.49 -9.75 -15.17
N TYR A 107 18.28 -11.01 -14.79
CA TYR A 107 17.23 -11.37 -13.82
C TYR A 107 17.49 -10.82 -12.44
N TYR A 108 18.75 -10.83 -11.96
CA TYR A 108 19.12 -10.20 -10.70
C TYR A 108 18.77 -8.71 -10.68
N LYS A 109 19.17 -7.96 -11.73
CA LYS A 109 18.79 -6.54 -11.89
C LYS A 109 17.28 -6.34 -11.89
N ARG A 110 16.54 -7.22 -12.56
CA ARG A 110 15.07 -7.16 -12.60
C ARG A 110 14.42 -7.44 -11.26
N PHE A 111 14.82 -8.53 -10.59
CA PHE A 111 14.19 -9.01 -9.35
C PHE A 111 14.52 -8.15 -8.13
N THR A 112 15.56 -7.31 -8.21
CA THR A 112 15.91 -6.32 -7.19
C THR A 112 15.37 -4.92 -7.49
N ASP A 113 14.62 -4.74 -8.59
CA ASP A 113 14.13 -3.43 -9.04
C ASP A 113 12.67 -3.16 -8.65
N LEU A 114 12.45 -2.08 -7.90
CA LEU A 114 11.12 -1.64 -7.48
C LEU A 114 10.18 -1.33 -8.67
N SER A 115 10.69 -0.76 -9.77
CA SER A 115 9.84 -0.43 -10.92
C SER A 115 9.38 -1.67 -11.66
N GLU A 116 10.23 -2.69 -11.79
CA GLU A 116 9.86 -3.99 -12.35
C GLU A 116 8.87 -4.74 -11.45
N PHE A 117 9.07 -4.71 -10.13
CA PHE A 117 8.11 -5.25 -9.16
C PHE A 117 6.73 -4.61 -9.32
N MET A 118 6.68 -3.27 -9.30
CA MET A 118 5.41 -2.55 -9.43
C MET A 118 4.79 -2.66 -10.83
N LYS A 119 5.60 -2.81 -11.88
CA LYS A 119 5.10 -3.09 -13.23
C LYS A 119 4.38 -4.43 -13.27
N SER A 120 4.97 -5.47 -12.66
CA SER A 120 4.36 -6.80 -12.56
C SER A 120 3.01 -6.75 -11.83
N ILE A 121 2.97 -6.15 -10.63
CA ILE A 121 1.72 -5.98 -9.87
C ILE A 121 0.65 -5.27 -10.71
N ASN A 122 0.97 -4.07 -11.20
CA ASN A 122 -0.04 -3.23 -11.86
C ASN A 122 -0.56 -3.86 -13.16
N LEU A 123 0.32 -4.48 -13.94
CA LEU A 123 -0.07 -5.16 -15.18
C LEU A 123 -1.00 -6.33 -14.90
N ARG A 124 -0.62 -7.22 -13.97
CA ARG A 124 -1.40 -8.41 -13.64
C ARG A 124 -2.75 -8.05 -13.04
N THR A 125 -2.81 -7.03 -12.18
CA THR A 125 -4.09 -6.55 -11.65
C THR A 125 -4.98 -5.97 -12.77
N ALA A 126 -4.42 -5.18 -13.69
CA ALA A 126 -5.20 -4.64 -14.80
C ALA A 126 -5.74 -5.72 -15.74
N ILE A 127 -4.92 -6.76 -16.05
CA ILE A 127 -5.34 -7.91 -16.85
C ILE A 127 -6.46 -8.67 -16.13
N ALA A 128 -6.27 -9.03 -14.86
CA ALA A 128 -7.26 -9.77 -14.09
C ALA A 128 -8.60 -9.00 -13.97
N PHE A 129 -8.52 -7.69 -13.75
CA PHE A 129 -9.70 -6.83 -13.66
C PHE A 129 -10.48 -6.78 -14.98
N ASN A 130 -9.77 -6.50 -16.09
CA ASN A 130 -10.37 -6.43 -17.41
C ASN A 130 -10.98 -7.77 -17.84
N HIS A 131 -10.31 -8.88 -17.53
CA HIS A 131 -10.83 -10.22 -17.77
C HIS A 131 -12.12 -10.47 -16.96
N ALA A 132 -12.11 -10.16 -15.66
CA ALA A 132 -13.27 -10.37 -14.80
C ALA A 132 -14.50 -9.53 -15.21
N ARG A 133 -14.28 -8.41 -15.90
CA ARG A 133 -15.35 -7.52 -16.40
C ARG A 133 -15.68 -7.69 -17.87
N ASN A 134 -14.96 -8.55 -18.59
CA ASN A 134 -15.03 -8.65 -20.05
C ASN A 134 -14.84 -7.28 -20.76
N THR A 135 -13.93 -6.45 -20.26
CA THR A 135 -13.63 -5.11 -20.80
C THR A 135 -12.19 -4.99 -21.28
N LYS A 136 -11.91 -3.94 -22.05
CA LYS A 136 -10.54 -3.52 -22.41
C LYS A 136 -10.35 -2.07 -21.97
N GLY A 137 -9.18 -1.74 -21.41
CA GLY A 137 -8.88 -0.36 -21.02
C GLY A 137 -7.87 -0.22 -19.89
N HIS A 138 -7.64 1.02 -19.48
CA HIS A 138 -6.74 1.37 -18.39
C HIS A 138 -7.45 1.27 -17.03
N LEU A 139 -7.01 0.33 -16.18
CA LEU A 139 -7.43 0.27 -14.79
C LEU A 139 -6.83 1.43 -13.97
N TRP A 140 -5.54 1.68 -14.13
CA TRP A 140 -4.78 2.64 -13.32
C TRP A 140 -4.79 4.04 -13.95
N GLY A 141 -5.02 5.07 -13.13
CA GLY A 141 -5.07 6.46 -13.61
C GLY A 141 -3.70 7.05 -13.93
N ALA A 142 -2.63 6.47 -13.38
CA ALA A 142 -1.26 6.87 -13.63
C ALA A 142 -0.28 5.73 -13.29
N ARG A 143 1.02 5.99 -13.47
CA ARG A 143 2.07 5.21 -12.83
C ARG A 143 1.94 5.31 -11.31
N TYR A 144 2.36 4.25 -10.59
CA TYR A 144 2.43 4.25 -9.14
C TYR A 144 3.27 5.41 -8.58
N ASN A 145 2.88 5.89 -7.40
CA ASN A 145 3.66 6.82 -6.58
C ASN A 145 4.53 6.04 -5.59
N SER A 146 5.75 6.50 -5.37
CA SER A 146 6.65 5.94 -4.35
C SER A 146 7.30 7.05 -3.55
N LYS A 147 7.52 6.80 -2.26
CA LYS A 147 8.34 7.60 -1.37
C LYS A 147 9.33 6.69 -0.65
N ILE A 148 10.58 7.13 -0.54
CA ILE A 148 11.60 6.45 0.27
C ILE A 148 11.27 6.69 1.74
N ILE A 149 11.51 5.68 2.57
CA ILE A 149 11.44 5.74 4.02
C ILE A 149 12.89 5.67 4.52
N GLU A 150 13.32 6.69 5.24
CA GLU A 150 14.75 6.91 5.55
C GLU A 150 15.18 6.23 6.86
N ASP A 151 14.26 6.08 7.81
CA ASP A 151 14.54 5.60 9.16
C ASP A 151 13.43 4.65 9.70
N GLU A 152 13.71 3.99 10.82
CA GLU A 152 12.81 3.01 11.44
C GLU A 152 11.53 3.64 12.01
N THR A 153 11.62 4.87 12.50
CA THR A 153 10.46 5.63 13.00
C THR A 153 9.48 5.92 11.86
N GLY A 154 9.98 6.39 10.73
CA GLY A 154 9.24 6.62 9.50
C GLY A 154 8.62 5.34 8.95
N LEU A 155 9.33 4.21 9.07
CA LEU A 155 8.82 2.89 8.70
C LEU A 155 7.57 2.53 9.53
N LEU A 156 7.66 2.63 10.85
CA LEU A 156 6.52 2.37 11.74
C LEU A 156 5.36 3.32 11.47
N LYS A 157 5.62 4.63 11.31
CA LYS A 157 4.57 5.62 11.00
C LYS A 157 3.87 5.31 9.69
N VAL A 158 4.60 4.89 8.66
CA VAL A 158 4.02 4.49 7.37
C VAL A 158 3.19 3.21 7.52
N MET A 159 3.68 2.21 8.25
CA MET A 159 2.93 0.98 8.48
C MET A 159 1.61 1.28 9.22
N CYS A 160 1.65 2.03 10.32
CA CYS A 160 0.44 2.48 11.03
C CYS A 160 -0.48 3.33 10.16
N TYR A 161 0.07 4.24 9.34
CA TYR A 161 -0.72 5.01 8.39
C TYR A 161 -1.48 4.10 7.44
N ILE A 162 -0.79 3.13 6.80
CA ILE A 162 -1.38 2.20 5.84
C ILE A 162 -2.56 1.47 6.47
N GLU A 163 -2.33 0.87 7.63
CA GLU A 163 -3.33 0.08 8.37
C GLU A 163 -4.54 0.92 8.81
N HIS A 164 -4.32 2.20 9.12
CA HIS A 164 -5.34 3.14 9.57
C HIS A 164 -6.14 3.79 8.42
N ASN A 165 -5.76 3.62 7.14
CA ASN A 165 -6.49 4.21 6.01
C ASN A 165 -8.00 3.83 5.98
N PRO A 166 -8.42 2.58 6.28
CA PRO A 166 -9.83 2.21 6.34
C PRO A 166 -10.61 2.97 7.41
N VAL A 167 -10.02 3.17 8.60
CA VAL A 167 -10.63 3.96 9.68
C VAL A 167 -10.79 5.42 9.27
N LYS A 168 -9.73 6.01 8.71
CA LYS A 168 -9.77 7.38 8.18
C LYS A 168 -10.81 7.56 7.07
N ALA A 169 -11.11 6.52 6.32
CA ALA A 169 -12.14 6.52 5.29
C ALA A 169 -13.55 6.19 5.81
N GLY A 170 -13.71 5.91 7.11
CA GLY A 170 -14.98 5.52 7.70
C GLY A 170 -15.44 4.09 7.38
N LEU A 171 -14.54 3.25 6.86
CA LEU A 171 -14.84 1.86 6.46
C LEU A 171 -14.76 0.86 7.62
N SER A 172 -14.06 1.21 8.71
CA SER A 172 -13.93 0.36 9.89
C SER A 172 -13.76 1.17 11.16
N ARG A 173 -14.07 0.57 12.31
CA ARG A 173 -13.93 1.21 13.65
C ARG A 173 -12.47 1.29 14.10
N ASN A 174 -11.69 0.23 13.84
CA ASN A 174 -10.25 0.16 14.08
C ASN A 174 -9.56 -0.49 12.86
N SER A 175 -8.23 -0.50 12.86
CA SER A 175 -7.44 -0.98 11.71
C SER A 175 -7.66 -2.49 11.52
N SER A 176 -7.64 -3.26 12.62
CA SER A 176 -7.79 -4.72 12.57
C SER A 176 -9.19 -5.23 12.20
N SER A 177 -10.21 -4.37 12.22
CA SER A 177 -11.57 -4.71 11.77
C SER A 177 -11.73 -4.67 10.24
N TYR A 178 -10.81 -4.07 9.49
CA TYR A 178 -10.91 -4.05 8.03
C TYR A 178 -10.20 -5.27 7.41
N PRO A 179 -10.91 -6.19 6.73
CA PRO A 179 -10.34 -7.46 6.30
C PRO A 179 -9.31 -7.35 5.17
N TRP A 180 -9.27 -6.21 4.47
CA TRP A 180 -8.40 -5.95 3.32
C TRP A 180 -7.24 -5.00 3.65
N CYS A 181 -6.73 -5.07 4.88
CA CYS A 181 -5.39 -4.61 5.25
C CYS A 181 -4.61 -5.75 5.93
N SER A 182 -3.29 -5.58 6.09
CA SER A 182 -2.46 -6.61 6.73
C SER A 182 -2.92 -6.94 8.15
N ALA A 183 -3.22 -5.95 8.99
CA ALA A 183 -3.65 -6.20 10.37
C ALA A 183 -4.97 -6.98 10.43
N GLY A 184 -5.99 -6.57 9.68
CA GLY A 184 -7.27 -7.28 9.68
C GLY A 184 -7.19 -8.66 9.01
N HIS A 185 -6.38 -8.80 7.96
CA HIS A 185 -6.14 -10.10 7.33
C HIS A 185 -5.44 -11.07 8.29
N LEU A 186 -4.44 -10.61 9.04
CA LEU A 186 -3.76 -11.39 10.08
C LEU A 186 -4.73 -11.83 11.17
N LYS A 187 -5.59 -10.92 11.64
CA LYS A 187 -6.63 -11.24 12.64
C LYS A 187 -7.55 -12.37 12.15
N LEU A 188 -7.98 -12.33 10.89
CA LEU A 188 -8.80 -13.39 10.29
C LEU A 188 -8.03 -14.72 10.14
N GLN A 189 -6.75 -14.68 9.77
CA GLN A 189 -5.93 -15.90 9.66
C GLN A 189 -5.68 -16.55 11.02
N LEU A 190 -5.43 -15.74 12.06
CA LEU A 190 -5.27 -16.19 13.44
C LEU A 190 -6.53 -16.90 13.95
N ALA A 191 -7.71 -16.31 13.72
CA ALA A 191 -9.00 -16.93 14.08
C ALA A 191 -9.20 -18.29 13.40
N ARG A 192 -8.65 -18.47 12.19
CA ARG A 192 -8.71 -19.72 11.42
C ARG A 192 -7.57 -20.71 11.73
N LYS A 193 -6.72 -20.43 12.73
CA LYS A 193 -5.56 -21.24 13.12
C LYS A 193 -4.61 -21.56 11.95
N LYS A 194 -4.49 -20.64 10.98
CA LYS A 194 -3.59 -20.81 9.83
C LYS A 194 -2.17 -20.40 10.17
N THR A 195 -1.19 -21.04 9.54
CA THR A 195 0.20 -20.56 9.53
C THR A 195 0.29 -19.22 8.82
N ILE A 196 0.99 -18.28 9.43
CA ILE A 196 1.12 -16.91 8.96
C ILE A 196 2.54 -16.71 8.42
N ASP A 197 2.62 -16.47 7.12
CA ASP A 197 3.84 -15.98 6.48
C ASP A 197 3.67 -14.49 6.20
N PHE A 198 4.20 -13.66 7.11
CA PHE A 198 4.08 -12.20 7.02
C PHE A 198 5.37 -11.54 7.49
N PRO A 199 6.25 -11.08 6.59
CA PRO A 199 7.59 -10.61 6.94
C PRO A 199 7.64 -9.50 8.01
N ALA A 200 6.59 -8.68 8.13
CA ALA A 200 6.59 -7.60 9.11
C ALA A 200 6.57 -8.08 10.57
N ILE A 201 6.15 -9.32 10.84
CA ILE A 201 6.22 -9.85 12.21
C ILE A 201 7.66 -10.19 12.60
N ASP A 202 8.59 -10.27 11.65
CA ASP A 202 10.01 -10.52 11.94
C ASP A 202 10.71 -9.32 12.58
N PHE A 203 10.09 -8.14 12.63
CA PHE A 203 10.55 -7.05 13.49
C PHE A 203 10.36 -7.38 14.98
N LEU A 204 9.38 -8.22 15.31
CA LEU A 204 9.06 -8.63 16.69
C LEU A 204 9.90 -9.84 17.14
N LYS A 205 11.23 -9.81 16.91
CA LYS A 205 12.10 -10.97 17.17
C LYS A 205 12.10 -11.41 18.63
N THR A 206 11.99 -10.45 19.55
CA THR A 206 11.97 -10.66 21.00
C THR A 206 10.64 -11.25 21.49
N VAL A 207 9.58 -11.12 20.70
CA VAL A 207 8.31 -11.79 20.93
C VAL A 207 8.38 -13.24 20.41
N PRO A 208 7.94 -14.24 21.19
CA PRO A 208 7.90 -15.63 20.73
C PRO A 208 7.16 -15.76 19.40
N ARG A 209 7.69 -16.53 18.44
CA ARG A 209 7.16 -16.65 17.07
C ARG A 209 5.64 -16.88 17.02
N LYS A 210 5.12 -17.72 17.93
CA LYS A 210 3.68 -18.03 18.07
C LYS A 210 2.79 -16.84 18.46
N ARG A 211 3.36 -15.77 19.03
CA ARG A 211 2.66 -14.57 19.48
C ARG A 211 2.81 -13.36 18.54
N ARG A 212 3.84 -13.33 17.69
CA ARG A 212 4.20 -12.14 16.91
C ARG A 212 3.06 -11.58 16.06
N ALA A 213 2.31 -12.43 15.37
CA ALA A 213 1.17 -11.99 14.56
C ALA A 213 0.07 -11.31 15.40
N ARG A 214 -0.23 -11.85 16.58
CA ARG A 214 -1.21 -11.23 17.50
C ARG A 214 -0.70 -9.90 18.03
N THR A 215 0.57 -9.86 18.45
CA THR A 215 1.22 -8.65 18.93
C THR A 215 1.26 -7.56 17.87
N TYR A 216 1.51 -7.91 16.60
CA TYR A 216 1.47 -6.96 15.49
C TYR A 216 0.09 -6.30 15.35
N VAL A 217 -0.99 -7.10 15.38
CA VAL A 217 -2.36 -6.61 15.25
C VAL A 217 -2.70 -5.63 16.38
N GLN A 218 -2.36 -5.99 17.62
CA GLN A 218 -2.58 -5.12 18.79
C GLN A 218 -1.79 -3.82 18.67
N LEU A 219 -0.49 -3.92 18.35
CA LEU A 219 0.40 -2.77 18.22
C LEU A 219 -0.12 -1.75 17.21
N VAL A 220 -0.59 -2.21 16.05
CA VAL A 220 -1.10 -1.31 15.01
C VAL A 220 -2.36 -0.56 15.46
N ASP A 221 -3.28 -1.24 16.16
CA ASP A 221 -4.51 -0.60 16.67
C ASP A 221 -4.18 0.41 17.78
N GLU A 222 -3.30 0.07 18.72
CA GLU A 222 -2.86 0.97 19.79
C GLU A 222 -2.12 2.20 19.25
N LEU A 223 -1.16 1.99 18.33
CA LEU A 223 -0.45 3.09 17.69
C LEU A 223 -1.36 3.97 16.85
N ALA A 224 -2.38 3.40 16.20
CA ALA A 224 -3.36 4.18 15.46
C ALA A 224 -4.16 5.11 16.39
N VAL A 225 -4.60 4.61 17.56
CA VAL A 225 -5.27 5.43 18.58
C VAL A 225 -4.36 6.56 19.07
N ARG A 226 -3.10 6.25 19.38
CA ARG A 226 -2.13 7.25 19.88
C ARG A 226 -1.77 8.32 18.85
N LEU A 227 -1.59 7.94 17.59
CA LEU A 227 -1.13 8.85 16.53
C LEU A 227 -2.25 9.72 15.96
N TYR A 228 -3.47 9.19 15.90
CA TYR A 228 -4.58 9.85 15.18
C TYR A 228 -5.73 10.29 16.08
N GLY A 229 -5.75 9.87 17.35
CA GLY A 229 -6.89 10.05 18.24
C GLY A 229 -8.08 9.18 17.82
N THR A 230 -8.89 8.71 18.76
CA THR A 230 -10.13 8.00 18.41
C THR A 230 -11.07 8.93 17.64
N SER A 231 -11.41 8.57 16.41
CA SER A 231 -12.63 9.04 15.76
C SER A 231 -13.57 7.85 15.56
N SER A 232 -14.25 7.46 16.63
CA SER A 232 -15.66 7.05 16.56
C SER A 232 -16.22 6.90 17.98
N ASN A 233 -17.41 7.45 18.22
CA ASN A 233 -18.21 7.27 19.44
C ASN A 233 -18.76 5.82 19.57
N ALA A 234 -17.98 4.81 19.21
CA ALA A 234 -18.36 3.42 19.43
C ALA A 234 -17.83 2.99 20.80
N LYS A 235 -18.73 2.71 21.75
CA LYS A 235 -18.36 1.98 22.98
C LYS A 235 -17.72 0.65 22.56
N PRO A 236 -16.62 0.22 23.21
CA PRO A 236 -16.18 -1.17 23.11
C PRO A 236 -17.34 -2.05 23.59
N GLU A 237 -17.77 -3.00 22.77
CA GLU A 237 -18.50 -4.13 23.32
C GLU A 237 -17.48 -4.96 24.12
N ASP A 238 -17.92 -5.32 25.32
CA ASP A 238 -17.14 -5.97 26.37
C ASP A 238 -16.77 -7.40 25.96
N ASP A 239 -15.62 -7.56 25.31
CA ASP A 239 -14.93 -8.85 25.18
C ASP A 239 -13.89 -8.94 26.31
N SER A 240 -14.37 -9.06 27.55
CA SER A 240 -13.56 -9.33 28.74
C SER A 240 -12.94 -10.73 28.67
N GLU A 241 -11.83 -10.88 27.95
CA GLU A 241 -10.74 -11.76 28.35
C GLU A 241 -9.44 -10.96 28.21
N GLU A 242 -8.76 -10.79 29.36
CA GLU A 242 -7.52 -10.03 29.59
C GLU A 242 -6.55 -9.99 28.41
N PHE A 243 -5.78 -8.91 28.25
CA PHE A 243 -4.36 -8.87 27.84
C PHE A 243 -3.98 -7.55 27.12
N PRO A 244 -3.91 -6.41 27.81
CA PRO A 244 -3.00 -5.34 27.40
C PRO A 244 -1.57 -5.67 27.86
N LEU A 245 -0.57 -5.38 27.00
CA LEU A 245 0.82 -5.24 27.47
C LEU A 245 0.86 -4.13 28.52
N THR A 246 1.54 -4.37 29.63
CA THR A 246 1.76 -3.37 30.66
C THR A 246 2.58 -2.20 30.10
N GLU A 247 2.43 -0.99 30.64
CA GLU A 247 3.26 0.16 30.23
C GLU A 247 4.76 -0.13 30.34
N ALA A 248 5.18 -0.99 31.27
CA ALA A 248 6.55 -1.47 31.39
C ALA A 248 7.01 -2.34 30.20
N GLU A 249 6.11 -3.17 29.64
CA GLU A 249 6.40 -3.98 28.45
C GLU A 249 6.45 -3.12 27.18
N LEU A 250 5.62 -2.08 27.11
CA LEU A 250 5.68 -1.07 26.05
C LEU A 250 6.96 -0.24 26.14
N GLU A 251 7.38 0.17 27.33
CA GLU A 251 8.60 0.96 27.54
C GLU A 251 9.87 0.15 27.29
N LYS A 252 9.93 -1.10 27.78
CA LYS A 252 11.03 -2.02 27.47
C LYS A 252 11.16 -2.25 25.96
N TRP A 253 10.05 -2.28 25.24
CA TRP A 253 10.07 -2.40 23.78
C TRP A 253 10.52 -1.10 23.11
N ARG A 254 10.13 0.08 23.61
CA ARG A 254 10.65 1.38 23.16
C ARG A 254 12.17 1.47 23.34
N GLU A 255 12.69 0.97 24.47
CA GLU A 255 14.13 0.89 24.77
C GLU A 255 14.87 -0.14 23.90
N GLU A 256 14.35 -1.35 23.72
CA GLU A 256 14.93 -2.37 22.84
C GLU A 256 14.96 -1.91 21.37
N PHE A 257 13.94 -1.19 20.95
CA PHE A 257 13.86 -0.57 19.62
C PHE A 257 14.87 0.59 19.51
N ALA A 258 14.97 1.46 20.51
CA ALA A 258 15.95 2.57 20.58
C ALA A 258 17.40 2.10 20.56
N SER A 259 17.70 0.97 21.21
CA SER A 259 19.06 0.40 21.25
C SER A 259 19.59 -0.10 19.89
N ARG A 260 18.70 -0.24 18.90
CA ARG A 260 19.02 -0.69 17.54
C ARG A 260 19.09 0.45 16.52
N ALA A 261 18.84 1.67 16.98
CA ALA A 261 18.85 2.85 16.17
C ALA A 261 20.01 3.80 16.52
N PRO A 262 20.52 4.57 15.54
CA PRO A 262 21.48 5.63 15.81
C PRO A 262 20.92 6.68 16.79
N GLU A 263 21.81 7.29 17.59
CA GLU A 263 21.53 8.16 18.75
C GLU A 263 20.64 9.42 18.48
N ASP A 264 20.18 9.72 17.27
CA ASP A 264 19.55 11.01 16.89
C ASP A 264 18.03 10.98 16.58
N TRP A 265 17.30 10.08 17.25
CA TRP A 265 15.87 9.80 17.03
C TRP A 265 14.85 10.93 17.26
N SER A 266 15.21 12.04 17.90
CA SER A 266 14.28 13.16 18.09
C SER A 266 14.08 14.02 16.84
N ASN A 267 14.93 13.90 15.82
CA ASN A 267 14.92 14.80 14.66
C ASN A 267 14.56 14.15 13.31
N GLN A 268 14.46 12.83 13.23
CA GLN A 268 14.31 12.14 11.94
C GLN A 268 13.14 11.18 11.96
N ALA A 269 11.93 11.73 11.94
CA ALA A 269 10.74 10.91 11.64
C ALA A 269 10.13 11.21 10.27
N PHE A 270 10.50 12.35 9.65
CA PHE A 270 10.13 12.83 8.31
C PHE A 270 10.99 14.07 7.99
N GLY A 271 12.23 13.90 7.51
CA GLY A 271 13.29 14.90 7.75
C GLY A 271 14.23 15.31 6.62
N SER A 272 13.99 15.01 5.35
CA SER A 272 14.65 15.79 4.29
C SER A 272 13.81 17.00 3.90
N GLU A 273 14.47 18.15 3.69
CA GLU A 273 13.87 19.37 3.13
C GLU A 273 13.06 19.07 1.85
N ALA A 274 13.50 18.06 1.09
CA ALA A 274 12.83 17.51 -0.08
C ALA A 274 11.47 16.83 0.22
N PHE A 275 11.30 16.16 1.36
CA PHE A 275 10.01 15.56 1.76
C PHE A 275 9.02 16.62 2.22
N GLN A 276 9.47 17.60 3.02
CA GLN A 276 8.66 18.75 3.42
C GLN A 276 8.23 19.56 2.19
N GLN A 277 9.15 19.80 1.24
CA GLN A 277 8.83 20.40 -0.06
C GLN A 277 7.83 19.54 -0.86
N GLN A 278 7.95 18.21 -0.88
CA GLN A 278 7.00 17.35 -1.59
C GLN A 278 5.60 17.32 -0.95
N ILE A 279 5.49 17.34 0.38
CA ILE A 279 4.22 17.45 1.10
C ILE A 279 3.60 18.81 0.80
N ALA A 280 4.37 19.91 0.97
CA ALA A 280 3.92 21.26 0.70
C ALA A 280 3.45 21.43 -0.76
N LEU A 281 4.19 20.88 -1.72
CA LEU A 281 3.81 20.88 -3.14
C LEU A 281 2.55 20.05 -3.41
N LYS A 282 2.38 18.90 -2.75
CA LYS A 282 1.15 18.09 -2.88
C LYS A 282 -0.06 18.76 -2.25
N GLU A 283 0.11 19.42 -1.11
CA GLU A 283 -0.96 20.18 -0.45
C GLU A 283 -1.32 21.43 -1.24
N GLN A 284 -0.34 22.17 -1.77
CA GLN A 284 -0.57 23.28 -2.70
C GLN A 284 -1.29 22.80 -3.96
N ALA A 285 -0.87 21.70 -4.57
CA ALA A 285 -1.55 21.14 -5.75
C ALA A 285 -2.99 20.69 -5.44
N LYS A 286 -3.23 20.12 -4.26
CA LYS A 286 -4.58 19.74 -3.79
C LYS A 286 -5.46 20.97 -3.58
N LYS A 287 -4.93 22.03 -2.93
CA LYS A 287 -5.62 23.32 -2.75
C LYS A 287 -5.92 23.98 -4.10
N GLN A 288 -4.95 24.05 -5.02
CA GLN A 288 -5.14 24.61 -6.35
C GLN A 288 -6.17 23.85 -7.18
N LYS A 289 -6.16 22.51 -7.12
CA LYS A 289 -7.16 21.68 -7.80
C LYS A 289 -8.56 21.88 -7.22
N ALA A 290 -8.70 21.97 -5.89
CA ALA A 290 -9.96 22.28 -5.23
C ALA A 290 -10.47 23.69 -5.61
N THR A 291 -9.58 24.68 -5.69
CA THR A 291 -9.93 26.05 -6.12
C THR A 291 -10.38 26.10 -7.58
N LYS A 292 -9.70 25.41 -8.49
CA LYS A 292 -10.11 25.33 -9.90
C LYS A 292 -11.47 24.66 -10.07
N VAL A 293 -11.71 23.54 -9.39
CA VAL A 293 -13.02 22.86 -9.40
C VAL A 293 -14.13 23.79 -8.87
N ARG A 294 -13.85 24.57 -7.81
CA ARG A 294 -14.79 25.55 -7.27
C ARG A 294 -15.05 26.71 -8.23
N GLN A 295 -14.03 27.23 -8.90
CA GLN A 295 -14.15 28.31 -9.89
C GLN A 295 -14.90 27.86 -11.15
N GLU A 296 -14.65 26.64 -11.64
CA GLU A 296 -15.39 26.05 -12.76
C GLU A 296 -16.85 25.78 -12.39
N ALA A 297 -17.14 25.31 -11.18
CA ALA A 297 -18.51 25.15 -10.68
C ALA A 297 -19.25 26.50 -10.58
N VAL A 298 -18.56 27.57 -10.17
CA VAL A 298 -19.13 28.94 -10.12
C VAL A 298 -19.35 29.51 -11.52
N LYS A 299 -18.42 29.29 -12.46
CA LYS A 299 -18.60 29.69 -13.88
C LYS A 299 -19.75 28.94 -14.54
N ARG A 300 -19.92 27.64 -14.27
CA ARG A 300 -21.07 26.86 -14.75
C ARG A 300 -22.40 27.36 -14.17
N ARG A 301 -22.40 27.86 -12.92
CA ARG A 301 -23.59 28.49 -12.31
C ARG A 301 -23.86 29.93 -12.80
N ARG A 302 -22.87 30.57 -13.44
CA ARG A 302 -22.95 31.94 -13.99
C ARG A 302 -22.95 31.97 -15.53
N GLY A 303 -23.15 30.82 -16.18
CA GLY A 303 -23.23 30.70 -17.64
C GLY A 303 -24.39 31.53 -18.21
N ASP A 304 -24.07 32.20 -19.31
CA ASP A 304 -24.76 33.24 -20.08
C ASP A 304 -26.26 33.01 -20.36
N PRO A 305 -27.15 34.02 -20.21
CA PRO A 305 -28.57 33.93 -20.60
C PRO A 305 -28.83 33.59 -22.08
N GLN A 306 -27.79 33.59 -22.93
CA GLN A 306 -27.85 33.26 -24.35
C GLN A 306 -27.81 31.74 -24.66
N ASP A 307 -27.46 30.89 -23.69
CA ASP A 307 -27.44 29.42 -23.84
C ASP A 307 -28.79 28.75 -23.50
N ARG A 308 -29.89 29.51 -23.53
CA ARG A 308 -31.22 28.89 -23.56
C ARG A 308 -31.40 28.24 -24.94
N PRO A 309 -31.71 26.94 -25.02
CA PRO A 309 -31.83 26.26 -26.31
C PRO A 309 -32.89 26.97 -27.15
N THR A 310 -32.48 27.48 -28.31
CA THR A 310 -33.39 28.02 -29.31
C THR A 310 -34.30 26.90 -29.79
N GLU A 311 -35.55 27.25 -30.12
CA GLU A 311 -36.63 26.36 -30.60
C GLU A 311 -36.25 25.43 -31.78
N ALA A 312 -35.05 25.59 -32.36
CA ALA A 312 -34.50 24.72 -33.40
C ALA A 312 -34.25 23.27 -32.96
N TYR A 313 -34.09 22.96 -31.66
CA TYR A 313 -33.85 21.59 -31.19
C TYR A 313 -35.12 20.73 -31.01
N LYS A 314 -36.33 21.30 -31.20
CA LYS A 314 -37.60 20.57 -31.04
C LYS A 314 -38.14 19.92 -32.33
N ARG A 315 -37.47 20.06 -33.48
CA ARG A 315 -38.01 19.57 -34.77
C ARG A 315 -37.49 18.22 -35.27
N ASN A 316 -36.52 17.58 -34.62
CA ASN A 316 -35.98 16.28 -35.07
C ASN A 316 -36.39 15.10 -34.18
N LEU A 317 -37.54 15.19 -33.51
CA LEU A 317 -38.22 14.06 -32.89
C LEU A 317 -39.68 14.03 -33.37
N LYS A 318 -39.89 13.49 -34.57
CA LYS A 318 -41.15 12.85 -34.99
C LYS A 318 -40.83 11.64 -35.85
#